data_AF-A0A0J1BVI0-F1
#
_entry.id   AF-A0A0J1BVI0-F1
#
_cell.length_a   1.000
_cell.length_b   1.000
_cell.length_c   1.000
_cell.angle_alpha   90.00
_cell.angle_beta   90.00
_cell.angle_gamma   90.00
#
_symmetry.space_group_name_H-M   'P 1'
#
loop_
_entity.id
_entity.type
_entity.pdbx_description
1 polymer ?
#
loop_
_entity_poly.entity_id
_entity_poly.type
_entity_poly.pdbx_seq_one_letter_code
_entity_poly.pdbx_strand_id
1 'polypeptide(L)' 'MSQELTDAQAAALSSWKQSQDKAEQARKLTEEAAQEAREAVTALSRNGMSQKAIAALLGIGQQRVSQLIIRTPRP' A
#
# COMPACT_ATOMS: atom_id res chain seq x y z
N MET A 1 -32.41 26.08 -16.48
CA MET A 1 -32.64 26.31 -15.05
C MET A 1 -31.63 25.49 -14.28
N SER A 2 -30.58 26.12 -13.75
CA SER A 2 -29.66 25.44 -12.85
C SER A 2 -30.39 25.31 -11.51
N GLN A 3 -30.67 24.09 -11.06
CA GLN A 3 -31.16 23.88 -9.70
C GLN A 3 -30.01 24.21 -8.75
N GLU A 4 -30.15 25.29 -8.00
CA GLU A 4 -29.22 25.60 -6.92
C GLU A 4 -29.37 24.53 -5.83
N LEU A 5 -28.25 23.89 -5.50
CA LEU A 5 -28.20 22.91 -4.41
C LEU A 5 -28.44 23.65 -3.10
N THR A 6 -29.19 23.03 -2.18
CA THR A 6 -29.26 23.55 -0.82
C THR A 6 -27.90 23.39 -0.13
N ASP A 7 -27.63 24.21 0.89
CA ASP A 7 -26.38 24.15 1.65
C ASP A 7 -26.10 22.74 2.19
N ALA A 8 -27.14 22.02 2.63
CA ALA A 8 -27.04 20.66 3.11
C ALA A 8 -26.61 19.67 2.00
N GLN A 9 -27.15 19.84 0.78
CA GLN A 9 -26.79 19.00 -0.36
C GLN A 9 -25.37 19.29 -0.84
N ALA A 10 -24.96 20.56 -0.84
CA ALA A 10 -23.58 20.96 -1.17
C ALA A 10 -22.57 20.39 -0.16
N ALA A 11 -22.88 20.45 1.15
CA ALA A 11 -22.06 19.88 2.21
C ALA A 11 -21.94 18.34 2.11
N ALA A 12 -23.05 17.65 1.81
CA ALA A 12 -23.04 16.21 1.61
C ALA A 12 -22.20 15.81 0.39
N LEU A 13 -22.32 16.53 -0.73
CA LEU A 13 -21.51 16.29 -1.93
C LEU A 13 -20.02 16.53 -1.67
N SER A 14 -19.67 17.59 -0.92
CA SER A 14 -18.29 17.86 -0.51
C SER A 14 -17.73 16.73 0.36
N SER A 15 -18.49 16.28 1.35
CA SER A 15 -18.10 15.18 2.24
C SER A 15 -17.90 13.87 1.47
N TRP A 16 -18.76 13.58 0.50
CA TRP A 16 -18.62 12.43 -0.38
C TRP A 16 -17.33 12.49 -1.20
N LYS A 17 -17.05 13.63 -1.84
CA LYS A 17 -15.81 13.82 -2.61
C LYS A 17 -14.57 13.64 -1.73
N GLN A 18 -14.54 14.26 -0.56
CA GLN A 18 -13.44 14.10 0.40
C GLN A 18 -13.24 12.63 0.82
N SER A 19 -14.33 11.87 0.98
CA SER A 19 -14.24 10.44 1.29
C SER A 19 -13.61 9.65 0.14
N GLN A 20 -13.94 9.98 -1.11
CA GLN A 20 -13.35 9.34 -2.28
C GLN A 20 -11.86 9.67 -2.41
N ASP A 21 -11.50 10.94 -2.22
CA ASP A 21 -10.11 11.39 -2.28
C ASP A 21 -9.25 10.68 -1.21
N LYS A 22 -9.77 10.54 0.01
CA LYS A 22 -9.08 9.79 1.08
C LYS A 22 -8.94 8.30 0.73
N ALA A 23 -9.95 7.70 0.12
CA ALA A 23 -9.90 6.31 -0.30
C ALA A 23 -8.88 6.09 -1.44
N GLU A 24 -8.72 7.06 -2.34
CA GLU A 24 -7.70 7.04 -3.38
C GLU A 24 -6.29 7.22 -2.80
N GLN A 25 -6.10 8.18 -1.89
CA GLN A 25 -4.82 8.37 -1.19
C GLN A 25 -4.42 7.13 -0.39
N ALA A 26 -5.36 6.50 0.32
CA ALA A 26 -5.09 5.27 1.06
C ALA A 26 -4.67 4.12 0.13
N ARG A 27 -5.28 4.00 -1.05
CA ARG A 27 -4.89 3.01 -2.07
C ARG A 27 -3.46 3.25 -2.54
N LYS A 28 -3.12 4.49 -2.91
CA LYS A 28 -1.77 4.85 -3.34
C LYS A 28 -0.71 4.56 -2.27
N LEU A 29 -0.95 4.99 -1.02
CA LEU A 29 -0.04 4.73 0.10
C LEU A 29 0.13 3.23 0.38
N THR A 30 -0.94 2.45 0.21
CA THR A 30 -0.88 0.99 0.37
C THR A 30 -0.01 0.35 -0.72
N GLU A 31 -0.11 0.82 -1.96
CA GLU A 31 0.72 0.34 -3.08
C GLU A 31 2.19 0.68 -2.88
N GLU A 32 2.49 1.91 -2.47
CA GLU A 32 3.85 2.39 -2.16
C GLU A 32 4.46 1.57 -1.01
N ALA A 33 3.75 1.42 0.11
CA ALA A 33 4.22 0.60 1.23
C ALA A 33 4.46 -0.87 0.84
N ALA A 34 3.60 -1.42 -0.03
CA ALA A 34 3.79 -2.77 -0.53
C ALA A 34 5.03 -2.90 -1.43
N GLN A 35 5.35 -1.86 -2.20
CA GLN A 35 6.55 -1.80 -3.03
C GLN A 35 7.82 -1.70 -2.17
N GLU A 36 7.86 -0.79 -1.21
CA GLU A 36 8.99 -0.63 -0.28
C GLU A 36 9.27 -1.93 0.49
N ALA A 37 8.21 -2.63 0.94
CA ALA A 37 8.36 -3.91 1.61
C ALA A 37 9.01 -4.99 0.71
N ARG A 38 8.67 -5.02 -0.59
CA ARG A 38 9.28 -5.95 -1.55
C ARG A 38 10.75 -5.62 -1.78
N GLU A 39 11.08 -4.35 -1.91
CA GLU A 39 12.44 -3.88 -2.13
C GLU A 39 13.33 -4.20 -0.93
N ALA A 40 12.87 -3.91 0.29
CA ALA A 40 13.60 -4.23 1.52
C ALA A 40 13.90 -5.73 1.65
N VAL A 41 12.87 -6.59 1.47
CA VAL A 41 13.04 -8.04 1.53
C VAL A 41 13.98 -8.55 0.45
N THR A 42 13.85 -8.03 -0.77
CA THR A 42 14.69 -8.43 -1.91
C THR A 42 16.14 -8.01 -1.69
N ALA A 43 16.39 -6.80 -1.17
CA ALA A 43 17.72 -6.32 -0.85
C ALA A 43 18.40 -7.20 0.21
N LEU A 44 17.69 -7.56 1.29
CA LEU A 44 18.22 -8.46 2.31
C LEU A 44 18.54 -9.85 1.73
N SER A 45 17.65 -10.39 0.91
CA SER A 45 17.87 -11.69 0.25
C SER A 45 19.07 -11.66 -0.71
N ARG A 46 19.25 -10.59 -1.48
CA ARG A 46 20.40 -10.42 -2.39
C ARG A 46 21.73 -10.32 -1.66
N ASN A 47 21.73 -9.83 -0.42
CA ASN A 47 22.89 -9.82 0.47
C ASN A 47 23.13 -11.18 1.17
N GLY A 48 22.48 -12.25 0.71
CA GLY A 48 22.70 -13.62 1.21
C GLY A 48 21.95 -13.96 2.49
N MET A 49 21.05 -13.10 2.97
CA MET A 49 20.26 -13.40 4.16
C MET A 49 19.19 -14.46 3.85
N SER A 50 19.11 -15.49 4.71
CA SER A 50 18.09 -16.53 4.56
C SER A 50 16.68 -16.00 4.84
N GLN A 51 15.66 -16.58 4.22
CA GLN A 51 14.26 -16.18 4.46
C GLN A 51 13.86 -16.29 5.94
N LYS A 52 14.41 -17.27 6.67
CA LYS A 52 14.21 -17.41 8.12
C LYS A 52 14.75 -16.23 8.91
N ALA A 53 15.94 -15.76 8.57
CA ALA A 53 16.56 -14.61 9.22
C ALA A 53 15.82 -13.30 8.87
N ILE A 54 15.42 -13.13 7.60
CA ILE A 54 14.62 -11.97 7.17
C ILE A 54 13.28 -11.93 7.90
N ALA A 55 12.59 -13.06 8.00
CA ALA A 55 11.33 -13.19 8.74
C ALA A 55 11.46 -12.75 10.20
N ALA A 56 12.52 -13.22 10.88
CA ALA A 56 12.81 -12.84 12.26
C ALA A 56 13.15 -11.34 12.38
N LEU A 57 13.95 -10.80 11.46
CA LEU A 57 14.36 -9.40 11.47
C LEU A 57 13.17 -8.45 11.26
N LEU A 58 12.26 -8.78 10.35
CA LEU A 58 11.13 -7.92 9.97
C LEU A 58 9.85 -8.20 10.76
N GLY A 59 9.86 -9.20 11.66
CA GLY A 59 8.69 -9.58 12.44
C GLY A 59 7.53 -10.13 11.60
N ILE A 60 7.83 -10.75 10.45
CA ILE A 60 6.84 -11.32 9.53
C ILE A 60 7.05 -12.83 9.34
N GLY A 61 6.02 -13.55 8.89
CA GLY A 61 6.14 -14.99 8.60
C GLY A 61 7.03 -15.28 7.39
N GLN A 62 7.73 -16.43 7.40
CA GLN A 62 8.57 -16.86 6.27
C GLN A 62 7.80 -16.99 4.96
N GLN A 63 6.54 -17.45 5.00
CA GLN A 63 5.69 -17.51 3.82
C GLN A 63 5.47 -16.12 3.20
N ARG A 64 5.33 -15.08 4.03
CA ARG A 64 5.21 -13.70 3.56
C ARG A 64 6.51 -13.22 2.90
N VAL A 65 7.67 -13.56 3.47
CA VAL A 65 8.97 -13.27 2.84
C VAL A 65 9.06 -13.90 1.45
N SER A 66 8.71 -15.19 1.32
CA SER A 66 8.70 -15.90 0.03
C SER A 66 7.80 -15.21 -1.00
N GLN A 67 6.59 -14.82 -0.62
CA GLN A 67 5.66 -14.10 -1.51
C GLN A 67 6.20 -12.74 -1.98
N LEU A 68 6.92 -12.02 -1.10
CA LEU A 68 7.51 -10.73 -1.43
C LEU A 68 8.71 -10.87 -2.38
N ILE A 69 9.48 -11.96 -2.29
CA ILE A 69 10.59 -12.24 -3.21
C ILE A 69 10.09 -12.65 -4.61
N ILE A 70 9.09 -13.54 -4.69
CA ILE A 70 8.59 -14.08 -5.98
C ILE A 70 7.99 -12.98 -6.86
N ARG A 71 7.38 -11.95 -6.24
CA ARG A 71 6.71 -10.85 -6.96
C ARG A 71 7.64 -9.72 -7.37
N THR A 72 8.94 -9.80 -7.09
CA THR A 72 9.91 -8.82 -7.55
C THR A 72 10.46 -9.26 -8.90
N PRO A 73 10.24 -8.52 -10.00
CA PRO A 73 10.88 -8.83 -11.27
C PRO A 73 12.40 -8.82 -11.09
N ARG A 74 13.08 -9.86 -11.60
CA ARG A 74 14.54 -9.86 -11.72
C ARG A 74 14.92 -8.75 -12.71
N PRO A 75 15.94 -7.92 -12.41
CA PRO A 75 16.51 -7.01 -13.40
C PRO A 75 17.09 -7.77 -14.59
#